data_AF-A0A014LIH0-F1
#
_entry.id   AF-A0A014LIH0-F1
#
_cell.length_a   1.000
_cell.length_b   1.000
_cell.length_c   1.000
_cell.angle_alpha   90.00
_cell.angle_beta   90.00
_cell.angle_gamma   90.00
#
_symmetry.space_group_name_H-M   'P 1'
#
loop_
_entity.id
_entity.type
_entity.pdbx_description
1 polymer ?
#
loop_
_entity_poly.entity_id
_entity_poly.type
_entity_poly.pdbx_seq_one_letter_code
_entity_poly.pdbx_strand_id
1 'polypeptide(L)'
;MRFTRTRHTAVSAFATLALLVPLTACSEGDSPDASAPSSSSSTSAERASTGADAKAVAGEFKKLERSYDAHLGVYAIDTGTGHEVAYRDGERFAFASTFKALEAGAVLRKYKLSGLDRVIRYSKDDLVDNSPVTEKHVDTGMSLGALCDAAVRYSDNTAANLLFDQLGGPKGLDATLEKLGDDVIQMENIEPELSRWVPGETHDTTTPRAMAKDLRAFVLGDVLGKGERAQLTKWLRTNTTGDELIRAGMPKGWQVGDKTGSGSYYGARNDIAVVWRPGAAPLVMAIMSYRGDKDTPFDNKLIADAASVVADAMS
;
A
#
# COMPACT_ATOMS: atom_id res chain seq x y z
N MET A 1 15.19 5.89 50.86
CA MET A 1 15.54 4.49 51.23
C MET A 1 16.59 3.99 50.26
N ARG A 2 17.79 3.71 50.77
CA ARG A 2 18.90 3.08 50.04
C ARG A 2 18.72 1.57 50.11
N PHE A 3 18.81 0.88 48.97
CA PHE A 3 19.42 -0.46 48.96
C PHE A 3 20.28 -0.60 47.69
N THR A 4 21.58 -0.61 47.96
CA THR A 4 22.69 -1.05 47.13
C THR A 4 22.76 -2.58 47.11
N ARG A 5 23.58 -3.10 46.17
CA ARG A 5 24.29 -4.41 46.10
C ARG A 5 23.75 -5.40 45.04
N THR A 6 24.55 -6.14 44.27
CA THR A 6 25.99 -6.17 43.94
C THR A 6 26.14 -7.02 42.67
N ARG A 7 27.22 -6.79 41.91
CA ARG A 7 27.71 -7.59 40.78
C ARG A 7 28.00 -9.05 41.15
N HIS A 8 27.84 -9.96 40.18
CA HIS A 8 28.69 -11.14 40.02
C HIS A 8 29.08 -11.32 38.55
N THR A 9 30.38 -11.19 38.29
CA THR A 9 31.08 -11.69 37.11
C THR A 9 31.36 -13.19 37.27
N ALA A 10 31.22 -13.97 36.19
CA ALA A 10 31.94 -15.21 36.02
C ALA A 10 32.29 -15.42 34.54
N VAL A 11 33.58 -15.35 34.26
CA VAL A 11 34.26 -15.79 33.04
C VAL A 11 34.48 -17.31 33.17
N SER A 12 34.29 -18.07 32.10
CA SER A 12 34.98 -19.35 31.91
C SER A 12 35.08 -19.67 30.41
N ALA A 13 36.29 -20.05 30.01
CA ALA A 13 36.76 -20.37 28.67
C ALA A 13 36.85 -21.90 28.46
N PHE A 14 37.36 -22.29 27.28
CA PHE A 14 37.75 -23.65 26.80
C PHE A 14 36.64 -24.44 26.09
N ALA A 15 36.85 -25.14 24.96
CA ALA A 15 38.06 -25.52 24.23
C ALA A 15 37.74 -25.79 22.74
N THR A 16 38.75 -25.59 21.90
CA THR A 16 38.88 -26.09 20.52
C THR A 16 38.97 -27.62 20.45
N LEU A 17 38.34 -28.25 19.47
CA LEU A 17 38.84 -29.51 18.90
C LEU A 17 38.52 -29.59 17.40
N ALA A 18 39.59 -29.54 16.60
CA ALA A 18 39.59 -29.86 15.17
C ALA A 18 39.86 -31.36 15.00
N LEU A 19 39.15 -32.02 14.09
CA LEU A 19 39.49 -33.34 13.57
C LEU A 19 39.16 -33.39 12.07
N LEU A 20 40.23 -33.36 11.27
CA LEU A 20 40.33 -33.70 9.85
C LEU A 20 40.86 -35.13 9.76
N VAL A 21 40.23 -36.02 8.99
CA VAL A 21 40.90 -37.16 8.32
C VAL A 21 40.17 -37.47 6.99
N PRO A 22 40.90 -37.73 5.88
CA PRO A 22 40.35 -37.87 4.53
C PRO A 22 40.09 -39.34 4.14
N LEU A 23 39.31 -39.56 3.08
CA LEU A 23 39.36 -40.79 2.30
C LEU A 23 39.40 -40.45 0.80
N THR A 24 40.58 -40.61 0.24
CA THR A 24 40.89 -40.74 -1.19
C THR A 24 40.52 -42.13 -1.66
N ALA A 25 39.82 -42.23 -2.79
CA ALA A 25 39.81 -43.43 -3.62
C ALA A 25 39.93 -43.01 -5.09
N CYS A 26 41.06 -43.37 -5.70
CA CYS A 26 41.29 -43.33 -7.15
C CYS A 26 40.91 -44.68 -7.75
N SER A 27 40.30 -44.67 -8.93
CA SER A 27 40.35 -45.78 -9.89
C SER A 27 40.21 -45.20 -11.30
N GLU A 28 41.20 -45.49 -12.14
CA GLU A 28 41.33 -45.11 -13.56
C GLU A 28 40.72 -46.16 -14.52
N GLY A 29 40.43 -45.70 -15.74
CA GLY A 29 40.12 -46.48 -16.96
C GLY A 29 38.64 -46.81 -17.13
N ASP A 30 37.94 -46.51 -18.23
CA ASP A 30 38.35 -46.51 -19.64
C ASP A 30 37.32 -45.69 -20.47
N SER A 31 37.75 -45.07 -21.57
CA SER A 31 36.83 -44.41 -22.54
C SER A 31 36.32 -45.43 -23.56
N PRO A 32 35.07 -45.30 -24.06
CA PRO A 32 34.94 -44.78 -25.42
C PRO A 32 33.70 -43.90 -25.68
N ASP A 33 33.91 -42.96 -26.61
CA ASP A 33 33.01 -42.28 -27.55
C ASP A 33 31.49 -42.11 -27.34
N ALA A 34 31.09 -40.88 -27.70
CA ALA A 34 29.88 -40.46 -28.42
C ALA A 34 28.64 -39.95 -27.64
N SER A 35 28.26 -38.74 -28.08
CA SER A 35 26.94 -38.10 -28.05
C SER A 35 26.59 -37.26 -26.82
N ALA A 36 26.85 -35.96 -26.95
CA ALA A 36 26.35 -34.91 -26.08
C ALA A 36 24.80 -34.86 -26.09
N PRO A 37 24.13 -34.75 -24.94
CA PRO A 37 22.76 -34.27 -24.90
C PRO A 37 22.79 -32.74 -24.88
N SER A 38 22.14 -32.15 -25.88
CA SER A 38 21.85 -30.73 -25.97
C SER A 38 21.05 -30.29 -24.74
N SER A 39 21.71 -29.55 -23.83
CA SER A 39 21.01 -28.79 -22.80
C SER A 39 20.27 -27.65 -23.47
N SER A 40 18.96 -27.82 -23.65
CA SER A 40 18.06 -26.73 -23.98
C SER A 40 18.09 -25.72 -22.84
N SER A 41 18.91 -24.69 -22.99
CA SER A 41 18.85 -23.49 -22.16
C SER A 41 17.48 -22.85 -22.38
N SER A 42 16.55 -23.08 -21.46
CA SER A 42 15.35 -22.26 -21.33
C SER A 42 15.81 -20.87 -20.92
N THR A 43 16.02 -20.00 -21.91
CA THR A 43 16.14 -18.56 -21.70
C THR A 43 14.78 -18.05 -21.24
N SER A 44 14.54 -18.11 -19.93
CA SER A 44 13.63 -17.16 -19.29
C SER A 44 14.25 -15.78 -19.49
N ALA A 45 13.79 -15.09 -20.53
CA ALA A 45 14.12 -13.71 -20.76
C ALA A 45 13.49 -12.89 -19.63
N GLU A 46 14.23 -12.72 -18.55
CA GLU A 46 14.01 -11.67 -17.57
C GLU A 46 14.19 -10.34 -18.33
N ARG A 47 13.07 -9.81 -18.83
CA ARG A 47 13.03 -8.57 -19.58
C ARG A 47 13.21 -7.44 -18.56
N ALA A 48 14.45 -7.23 -18.14
CA ALA A 48 14.81 -6.01 -17.42
C ALA A 48 14.33 -4.83 -18.26
N SER A 49 13.48 -3.97 -17.70
CA SER A 49 12.97 -2.83 -18.43
C SER A 49 14.14 -1.95 -18.85
N THR A 50 14.21 -1.65 -20.14
CA THR A 50 15.33 -0.87 -20.64
C THR A 50 15.14 0.59 -20.23
N GLY A 51 16.23 1.34 -20.06
CA GLY A 51 16.12 2.78 -19.76
C GLY A 51 15.33 3.57 -20.83
N ALA A 52 15.19 3.02 -22.04
CA ALA A 52 14.35 3.59 -23.09
C ALA A 52 12.84 3.43 -22.79
N ASP A 53 12.42 2.27 -22.27
CA ASP A 53 11.03 2.00 -21.90
C ASP A 53 10.59 2.92 -20.74
N ALA A 54 11.44 3.07 -19.73
CA ALA A 54 11.20 3.99 -18.62
C ALA A 54 11.07 5.46 -19.09
N LYS A 55 11.89 5.88 -20.07
CA LYS A 55 11.81 7.23 -20.65
C LYS A 55 10.53 7.45 -21.46
N ALA A 56 10.07 6.43 -22.19
CA ALA A 56 8.82 6.48 -22.94
C ALA A 56 7.61 6.64 -21.99
N VAL A 57 7.55 5.81 -20.95
CA VAL A 57 6.49 5.86 -19.92
C VAL A 57 6.46 7.21 -19.20
N ALA A 58 7.62 7.72 -18.78
CA ALA A 58 7.71 9.07 -18.19
C ALA A 58 7.26 10.18 -19.16
N GLY A 59 7.43 9.96 -20.48
CA GLY A 59 6.94 10.85 -21.52
C GLY A 59 5.41 10.92 -21.58
N GLU A 60 4.73 9.79 -21.40
CA GLU A 60 3.26 9.73 -21.34
C GLU A 60 2.71 10.43 -20.10
N PHE A 61 3.28 10.19 -18.91
CA PHE A 61 2.85 10.90 -17.70
C PHE A 61 3.04 12.42 -17.80
N LYS A 62 4.15 12.89 -18.40
CA LYS A 62 4.34 14.31 -18.69
C LYS A 62 3.28 14.89 -19.64
N LYS A 63 2.76 14.09 -20.59
CA LYS A 63 1.66 14.53 -21.45
C LYS A 63 0.38 14.68 -20.63
N LEU A 64 0.09 13.73 -19.74
CA LEU A 64 -1.07 13.81 -18.84
C LEU A 64 -1.00 15.05 -17.94
N GLU A 65 0.14 15.33 -17.30
CA GLU A 65 0.32 16.56 -16.49
C GLU A 65 -0.06 17.83 -17.28
N ARG A 66 0.37 17.94 -18.54
CA ARG A 66 0.03 19.08 -19.40
C ARG A 66 -1.43 19.09 -19.83
N SER A 67 -2.01 17.94 -20.14
CA SER A 67 -3.39 17.83 -20.61
C SER A 67 -4.41 18.13 -19.53
N TYR A 68 -4.10 17.75 -18.28
CA TYR A 68 -4.99 17.93 -17.14
C TYR A 68 -4.63 19.14 -16.27
N ASP A 69 -3.55 19.86 -16.60
CA ASP A 69 -3.01 20.94 -15.77
C ASP A 69 -2.88 20.50 -14.30
N ALA A 70 -2.08 19.45 -14.11
CA ALA A 70 -1.96 18.73 -12.85
C ALA A 70 -0.51 18.32 -12.59
N HIS A 71 -0.20 18.14 -11.30
CA HIS A 71 1.01 17.50 -10.82
C HIS A 71 0.72 16.04 -10.49
N LEU A 72 1.49 15.11 -11.04
CA LEU A 72 1.18 13.67 -11.01
C LEU A 72 2.32 12.85 -10.42
N GLY A 73 2.02 12.03 -9.42
CA GLY A 73 2.90 11.01 -8.86
C GLY A 73 2.37 9.61 -9.12
N VAL A 74 3.22 8.71 -9.62
CA VAL A 74 2.86 7.33 -9.94
C VAL A 74 3.95 6.40 -9.44
N TYR A 75 3.55 5.34 -8.76
CA TYR A 75 4.38 4.17 -8.56
C TYR A 75 3.56 2.90 -8.78
N ALA A 76 4.13 1.94 -9.48
CA ALA A 76 3.55 0.61 -9.66
C ALA A 76 4.64 -0.45 -9.68
N ILE A 77 4.32 -1.64 -9.17
CA ILE A 77 5.22 -2.80 -9.15
C ILE A 77 4.46 -4.07 -9.54
N ASP A 78 5.07 -4.84 -10.44
CA ASP A 78 4.70 -6.23 -10.68
C ASP A 78 5.32 -7.12 -9.61
N THR A 79 4.48 -7.73 -8.78
CA THR A 79 4.97 -8.52 -7.64
C THR A 79 5.60 -9.86 -8.03
N GLY A 80 5.40 -10.33 -9.26
CA GLY A 80 6.00 -11.57 -9.76
C GLY A 80 7.36 -11.36 -10.39
N THR A 81 7.58 -10.22 -11.06
CA THR A 81 8.83 -9.94 -11.80
C THR A 81 9.71 -8.90 -11.13
N GLY A 82 9.16 -8.08 -10.22
CA GLY A 82 9.85 -6.94 -9.64
C GLY A 82 9.97 -5.73 -10.57
N HIS A 83 9.35 -5.78 -11.77
CA HIS A 83 9.34 -4.64 -12.69
C HIS A 83 8.57 -3.47 -12.07
N GLU A 84 9.21 -2.29 -12.02
CA GLU A 84 8.63 -1.05 -11.52
C GLU A 84 8.32 -0.04 -12.63
N VAL A 85 7.21 0.69 -12.47
CA VAL A 85 6.92 1.94 -13.19
C VAL A 85 6.88 3.06 -12.15
N ALA A 86 7.67 4.11 -12.36
CA ALA A 86 7.81 5.19 -11.39
C ALA A 86 7.84 6.56 -12.09
N TYR A 87 7.12 7.53 -11.52
CA TYR A 87 7.10 8.92 -11.96
C TYR A 87 6.82 9.82 -10.76
N ARG A 88 7.78 10.68 -10.36
CA ARG A 88 7.69 11.50 -9.13
C ARG A 88 7.31 10.69 -7.88
N ASP A 89 7.73 9.43 -7.84
CA ASP A 89 7.33 8.44 -6.85
C ASP A 89 7.92 8.69 -5.45
N GLY A 90 8.91 9.56 -5.35
CA GLY A 90 9.48 10.06 -4.10
C GLY A 90 9.03 11.48 -3.72
N GLU A 91 8.19 12.14 -4.52
CA GLU A 91 7.63 13.44 -4.18
C GLU A 91 6.43 13.26 -3.23
N ARG A 92 6.20 14.24 -2.34
CA ARG A 92 5.12 14.19 -1.35
C ARG A 92 3.80 14.68 -1.91
N PHE A 93 2.74 13.96 -1.56
CA PHE A 93 1.34 14.29 -1.87
C PHE A 93 0.51 14.10 -0.60
N ALA A 94 -0.51 14.95 -0.41
CA ALA A 94 -1.54 14.67 0.59
C ALA A 94 -2.19 13.32 0.29
N PHE A 95 -2.25 12.42 1.27
CA PHE A 95 -2.85 11.09 1.04
C PHE A 95 -4.38 11.18 0.95
N ALA A 96 -5.00 12.15 1.63
CA ALA A 96 -6.46 12.24 1.79
C ALA A 96 -7.05 10.87 2.18
N SER A 97 -8.26 10.49 1.75
CA SER A 97 -8.86 9.23 2.23
C SER A 97 -8.16 7.90 1.84
N THR A 98 -7.01 7.89 1.16
CA THR A 98 -6.29 6.63 0.84
C THR A 98 -5.74 5.93 2.08
N PHE A 99 -5.40 6.68 3.14
CA PHE A 99 -4.91 6.10 4.41
C PHE A 99 -5.91 5.13 5.04
N LYS A 100 -7.22 5.29 4.79
CA LYS A 100 -8.29 4.47 5.39
C LYS A 100 -8.14 2.97 5.07
N ALA A 101 -7.47 2.62 3.97
CA ALA A 101 -7.10 1.24 3.67
C ALA A 101 -6.04 0.70 4.66
N LEU A 102 -5.02 1.51 4.95
CA LEU A 102 -3.94 1.18 5.88
C LEU A 102 -4.45 1.17 7.32
N GLU A 103 -5.34 2.10 7.67
CA GLU A 103 -6.03 2.15 8.96
C GLU A 103 -6.84 0.89 9.22
N ALA A 104 -7.69 0.46 8.27
CA ALA A 104 -8.43 -0.79 8.39
C ALA A 104 -7.48 -2.00 8.53
N GLY A 105 -6.36 -1.99 7.80
CA GLY A 105 -5.28 -2.97 7.97
C GLY A 105 -4.69 -2.97 9.39
N ALA A 106 -4.41 -1.80 9.95
CA ALA A 106 -3.89 -1.66 11.31
C ALA A 106 -4.90 -2.12 12.38
N VAL A 107 -6.19 -1.83 12.20
CA VAL A 107 -7.28 -2.30 13.07
C VAL A 107 -7.37 -3.82 13.03
N LEU A 108 -7.34 -4.42 11.83
CA LEU A 108 -7.29 -5.88 11.67
C LEU A 108 -6.05 -6.49 12.33
N ARG A 109 -4.88 -5.85 12.20
CA ARG A 109 -3.65 -6.32 12.84
C ARG A 109 -3.75 -6.29 14.37
N LYS A 110 -4.38 -5.25 14.93
CA LYS A 110 -4.51 -5.05 16.38
C LYS A 110 -5.57 -5.96 17.01
N TYR A 111 -6.74 -6.06 16.38
CA TYR A 111 -7.91 -6.71 16.97
C TYR A 111 -8.21 -8.10 16.42
N LYS A 112 -7.64 -8.46 15.26
CA LYS A 112 -7.94 -9.67 14.49
C LYS A 112 -9.42 -9.76 14.12
N LEU A 113 -9.81 -10.79 13.36
CA LEU A 113 -11.22 -11.01 13.04
C LEU A 113 -12.10 -11.15 14.30
N SER A 114 -11.59 -11.80 15.35
CA SER A 114 -12.32 -12.02 16.61
C SER A 114 -12.70 -10.75 17.36
N GLY A 115 -12.02 -9.63 17.10
CA GLY A 115 -12.32 -8.36 17.74
C GLY A 115 -13.32 -7.49 16.98
N LEU A 116 -13.67 -7.82 15.73
CA LEU A 116 -14.42 -6.94 14.86
C LEU A 116 -15.89 -6.76 15.24
N ASP A 117 -16.46 -7.68 16.02
CA ASP A 117 -17.87 -7.62 16.47
C ASP A 117 -18.09 -6.64 17.62
N ARG A 118 -17.01 -6.10 18.21
CA ARG A 118 -17.11 -5.10 19.28
C ARG A 118 -17.80 -3.84 18.76
N VAL A 119 -18.91 -3.48 19.37
CA VAL A 119 -19.67 -2.26 19.05
C VAL A 119 -19.02 -1.03 19.68
N ILE A 120 -18.83 0.00 18.86
CA ILE A 120 -18.42 1.34 19.26
C ILE A 120 -19.66 2.22 19.25
N ARG A 121 -19.94 2.82 20.42
CA ARG A 121 -21.01 3.81 20.58
C ARG A 121 -20.42 5.20 20.37
N TYR A 122 -21.14 6.02 19.63
CA TYR A 122 -20.81 7.40 19.33
C TYR A 122 -22.11 8.21 19.29
N SER A 123 -21.96 9.52 19.24
CA SER A 123 -23.03 10.51 19.32
C SER A 123 -23.13 11.31 18.03
N LYS A 124 -24.12 12.21 17.96
CA LYS A 124 -24.22 13.16 16.85
C LYS A 124 -23.06 14.17 16.82
N ASP A 125 -22.45 14.43 17.97
CA ASP A 125 -21.35 15.39 18.09
C ASP A 125 -20.04 14.83 17.50
N ASP A 126 -19.96 13.51 17.30
CA ASP A 126 -18.84 12.83 16.64
C ASP A 126 -18.98 12.80 15.11
N LEU A 127 -20.14 13.21 14.57
CA LEU A 127 -20.38 13.25 13.13
C LEU A 127 -19.63 14.41 12.49
N VAL A 128 -18.82 14.10 11.47
CA VAL A 128 -18.15 15.08 10.61
C VAL A 128 -18.67 14.98 9.17
N ASP A 129 -18.32 15.95 8.33
CA ASP A 129 -18.69 15.97 6.91
C ASP A 129 -18.30 14.66 6.21
N ASN A 130 -19.15 14.20 5.29
CA ASN A 130 -19.00 12.93 4.56
C ASN A 130 -19.03 11.68 5.47
N SER A 131 -20.14 11.51 6.18
CA SER A 131 -20.41 10.37 7.08
C SER A 131 -21.65 9.54 6.66
N PRO A 132 -21.71 9.07 5.40
CA PRO A 132 -22.94 8.53 4.80
C PRO A 132 -23.43 7.21 5.39
N VAL A 133 -22.60 6.51 6.17
CA VAL A 133 -22.94 5.26 6.85
C VAL A 133 -23.14 5.51 8.33
N THR A 134 -22.18 6.17 8.99
CA THR A 134 -22.19 6.37 10.43
C THR A 134 -23.34 7.27 10.90
N GLU A 135 -23.77 8.25 10.09
CA GLU A 135 -24.92 9.11 10.43
C GLU A 135 -26.22 8.31 10.67
N LYS A 136 -26.33 7.14 10.04
CA LYS A 136 -27.53 6.27 10.10
C LYS A 136 -27.56 5.35 11.33
N HIS A 137 -26.47 5.30 12.08
CA HIS A 137 -26.27 4.31 13.16
C HIS A 137 -25.91 4.95 14.51
N VAL A 138 -26.13 6.25 14.68
CA VAL A 138 -25.85 6.96 15.96
C VAL A 138 -26.56 6.28 17.14
N ASP A 139 -27.83 5.90 16.99
CA ASP A 139 -28.61 5.29 18.08
C ASP A 139 -28.14 3.86 18.45
N THR A 140 -27.54 3.14 17.50
CA THR A 140 -27.12 1.75 17.66
C THR A 140 -25.64 1.59 17.94
N GLY A 141 -24.82 2.55 17.51
CA GLY A 141 -23.40 2.36 17.25
C GLY A 141 -23.16 1.42 16.07
N MET A 142 -21.89 1.14 15.81
CA MET A 142 -21.43 0.22 14.76
C MET A 142 -20.32 -0.68 15.30
N SER A 143 -20.23 -1.92 14.79
CA SER A 143 -19.10 -2.79 15.11
C SER A 143 -17.81 -2.26 14.49
N LEU A 144 -16.64 -2.60 15.07
CA LEU A 144 -15.35 -2.25 14.47
C LEU A 144 -15.24 -2.70 13.01
N GLY A 145 -15.71 -3.92 12.71
CA GLY A 145 -15.73 -4.42 11.33
C GLY A 145 -16.61 -3.58 10.40
N ALA A 146 -17.76 -3.09 10.90
CA ALA A 146 -18.64 -2.22 10.14
C ALA A 146 -18.06 -0.81 9.95
N LEU A 147 -17.31 -0.29 10.93
CA LEU A 147 -16.58 0.98 10.79
C LEU A 147 -15.45 0.84 9.76
N CYS A 148 -14.68 -0.26 9.76
CA CYS A 148 -13.70 -0.52 8.70
C CYS A 148 -14.35 -0.63 7.32
N ASP A 149 -15.49 -1.33 7.21
CA ASP A 149 -16.25 -1.44 5.96
C ASP A 149 -16.70 -0.05 5.45
N ALA A 150 -17.25 0.78 6.34
CA ALA A 150 -17.69 2.14 6.05
C ALA A 150 -16.53 3.04 5.59
N ALA A 151 -15.42 3.05 6.33
CA ALA A 151 -14.24 3.85 6.02
C ALA A 151 -13.62 3.44 4.68
N VAL A 152 -13.51 2.14 4.38
CA VAL A 152 -12.88 1.66 3.14
C VAL A 152 -13.80 1.81 1.94
N ARG A 153 -15.04 1.32 2.01
CA ARG A 153 -15.91 1.23 0.82
C ARG A 153 -16.69 2.49 0.52
N TYR A 154 -17.01 3.27 1.54
CA TYR A 154 -17.82 4.49 1.40
C TYR A 154 -17.03 5.75 1.73
N SER A 155 -15.75 5.61 2.13
CA SER A 155 -14.89 6.72 2.53
C SER A 155 -15.45 7.55 3.69
N ASP A 156 -16.23 6.91 4.58
CA ASP A 156 -16.92 7.55 5.70
C ASP A 156 -15.91 8.15 6.70
N ASN A 157 -16.02 9.46 6.94
CA ASN A 157 -15.03 10.21 7.72
C ASN A 157 -15.16 10.01 9.23
N THR A 158 -16.39 10.01 9.77
CA THR A 158 -16.58 9.66 11.18
C THR A 158 -16.14 8.23 11.46
N ALA A 159 -16.36 7.29 10.53
CA ALA A 159 -15.87 5.93 10.71
C ALA A 159 -14.34 5.91 10.89
N ALA A 160 -13.60 6.65 10.06
CA ALA A 160 -12.14 6.74 10.21
C ALA A 160 -11.73 7.40 11.53
N ASN A 161 -12.37 8.51 11.93
CA ASN A 161 -12.05 9.15 13.22
C ASN A 161 -12.26 8.19 14.41
N LEU A 162 -13.35 7.43 14.40
CA LEU A 162 -13.62 6.43 15.43
C LEU A 162 -12.61 5.28 15.42
N LEU A 163 -12.04 4.92 14.26
CA LEU A 163 -10.98 3.92 14.13
C LEU A 163 -9.64 4.46 14.63
N PHE A 164 -9.31 5.74 14.40
CA PHE A 164 -8.15 6.38 15.00
C PHE A 164 -8.17 6.30 16.53
N ASP A 165 -9.31 6.52 17.18
CA ASP A 165 -9.44 6.35 18.64
C ASP A 165 -9.04 4.94 19.09
N GLN A 166 -9.27 3.93 18.26
CA GLN A 166 -8.88 2.56 18.55
C GLN A 166 -7.40 2.30 18.32
N LEU A 167 -6.73 3.12 17.52
CA LEU A 167 -5.30 2.98 17.23
C LEU A 167 -4.42 3.87 18.12
N GLY A 168 -5.00 4.84 18.83
CA GLY A 168 -4.27 5.83 19.62
C GLY A 168 -4.04 7.13 18.85
N GLY A 169 -5.00 7.51 18.01
CA GLY A 169 -4.95 8.69 17.14
C GLY A 169 -4.10 8.48 15.87
N PRO A 170 -3.92 9.54 15.07
CA PRO A 170 -3.10 9.52 13.86
C PRO A 170 -1.68 8.99 14.10
N LYS A 171 -1.05 9.38 15.22
CA LYS A 171 0.28 8.89 15.63
C LYS A 171 0.32 7.39 15.94
N GLY A 172 -0.81 6.78 16.32
CA GLY A 172 -0.92 5.34 16.49
C GLY A 172 -0.84 4.56 15.16
N LEU A 173 -1.42 5.12 14.10
CA LEU A 173 -1.26 4.58 12.75
C LEU A 173 0.16 4.78 12.24
N ASP A 174 0.70 6.00 12.38
CA ASP A 174 2.09 6.37 12.05
C ASP A 174 3.09 5.36 12.64
N ALA A 175 3.02 5.14 13.96
CA ALA A 175 3.88 4.19 14.67
C ALA A 175 3.63 2.72 14.30
N THR A 176 2.47 2.39 13.72
CA THR A 176 2.20 1.06 13.18
C THR A 176 2.92 0.87 11.85
N LEU A 177 2.86 1.86 10.96
CA LEU A 177 3.50 1.85 9.65
C LEU A 177 5.04 1.93 9.76
N GLU A 178 5.56 2.70 10.71
CA GLU A 178 7.00 2.74 11.03
C GLU A 178 7.54 1.35 11.41
N LYS A 179 6.79 0.58 12.19
CA LYS A 179 7.17 -0.82 12.54
C LYS A 179 7.14 -1.77 11.34
N LEU A 180 6.44 -1.40 10.27
CA LEU A 180 6.44 -2.12 8.99
C LEU A 180 7.52 -1.58 8.04
N GLY A 181 8.29 -0.57 8.46
CA GLY A 181 9.38 0.03 7.71
C GLY A 181 8.95 1.16 6.79
N ASP A 182 7.87 1.88 7.12
CA ASP A 182 7.54 3.17 6.50
C ASP A 182 7.92 4.34 7.44
N ASP A 183 9.00 5.05 7.08
CA ASP A 183 9.46 6.29 7.71
C ASP A 183 9.11 7.54 6.88
N VAL A 184 8.22 7.40 5.91
CA VAL A 184 7.86 8.42 4.91
C VAL A 184 6.50 9.03 5.19
N ILE A 185 5.47 8.23 5.46
CA ILE A 185 4.15 8.79 5.79
C ILE A 185 4.23 9.68 7.03
N GLN A 186 3.46 10.78 7.02
CA GLN A 186 3.33 11.68 8.15
C GLN A 186 1.86 11.85 8.50
N MET A 187 1.36 11.10 9.47
CA MET A 187 0.01 11.26 10.00
C MET A 187 0.00 12.33 11.11
N GLU A 188 -0.80 13.38 11.00
CA GLU A 188 -0.89 14.43 12.01
C GLU A 188 -2.31 14.72 12.47
N ASN A 189 -3.26 14.79 11.53
CA ASN A 189 -4.63 15.21 11.80
C ASN A 189 -5.66 14.07 11.60
N ILE A 190 -6.89 14.33 12.04
CA ILE A 190 -8.07 13.49 11.77
C ILE A 190 -8.92 14.10 10.65
N GLU A 191 -9.99 13.45 10.23
CA GLU A 191 -10.92 14.04 9.27
C GLU A 191 -11.80 15.13 9.93
N PRO A 192 -12.15 16.21 9.20
CA PRO A 192 -11.76 16.52 7.83
C PRO A 192 -10.42 17.29 7.70
N GLU A 193 -9.76 17.64 8.80
CA GLU A 193 -8.56 18.48 8.81
C GLU A 193 -7.41 17.92 7.97
N LEU A 194 -7.19 16.60 7.99
CA LEU A 194 -6.14 15.94 7.19
C LEU A 194 -6.32 16.11 5.66
N SER A 195 -7.54 16.45 5.22
CA SER A 195 -7.86 16.67 3.81
C SER A 195 -7.65 18.14 3.39
N ARG A 196 -7.38 19.04 4.34
CA ARG A 196 -7.15 20.48 4.12
C ARG A 196 -5.66 20.81 3.97
N TRP A 197 -5.01 20.17 3.01
CA TRP A 197 -3.60 20.38 2.68
C TRP A 197 -3.42 21.48 1.63
N VAL A 198 -2.29 22.18 1.67
CA VAL A 198 -1.83 23.10 0.61
C VAL A 198 -0.45 22.69 0.05
N PRO A 199 -0.16 22.97 -1.24
CA PRO A 199 1.11 22.64 -1.87
C PRO A 199 2.34 23.09 -1.07
N GLY A 200 3.20 22.12 -0.73
CA GLY A 200 4.45 22.32 0.01
C GLY A 200 4.38 21.92 1.49
N GLU A 201 3.20 21.71 2.05
CA GLU A 201 3.05 21.16 3.41
C GLU A 201 3.44 19.68 3.48
N THR A 202 3.94 19.25 4.64
CA THR A 202 4.37 17.86 4.86
C THR A 202 3.42 17.08 5.76
N HIS A 203 2.58 17.74 6.56
CA HIS A 203 1.59 17.05 7.38
C HIS A 203 0.58 16.30 6.49
N ASP A 204 0.13 15.14 6.94
CA ASP A 204 -0.85 14.29 6.26
C ASP A 204 -0.45 13.95 4.80
N THR A 205 0.87 13.80 4.58
CA THR A 205 1.45 13.44 3.29
C THR A 205 2.23 12.13 3.32
N THR A 206 2.40 11.56 2.14
CA THR A 206 3.27 10.41 1.86
C THR A 206 3.79 10.52 0.43
N THR A 207 4.44 9.49 -0.07
CA THR A 207 4.84 9.37 -1.49
C THR A 207 4.10 8.21 -2.17
N PRO A 208 3.95 8.23 -3.50
CA PRO A 208 3.35 7.10 -4.23
C PRO A 208 4.05 5.77 -3.92
N ARG A 209 5.39 5.76 -3.83
CA ARG A 209 6.14 4.54 -3.52
C ARG A 209 5.84 4.01 -2.11
N ALA A 210 5.85 4.87 -1.10
CA ALA A 210 5.59 4.47 0.28
C ALA A 210 4.16 3.91 0.42
N MET A 211 3.17 4.62 -0.14
CA MET A 211 1.77 4.21 -0.08
C MET A 211 1.52 2.85 -0.76
N ALA A 212 2.13 2.60 -1.92
CA ALA A 212 2.01 1.29 -2.59
C ALA A 212 2.72 0.17 -1.81
N LYS A 213 3.87 0.46 -1.19
CA LYS A 213 4.61 -0.50 -0.35
C LYS A 213 3.77 -0.93 0.86
N ASP A 214 3.13 0.03 1.53
CA ASP A 214 2.27 -0.24 2.68
C ASP A 214 1.04 -1.05 2.29
N LEU A 215 0.36 -0.64 1.22
CA LEU A 215 -0.80 -1.39 0.71
C LEU A 215 -0.40 -2.84 0.36
N ARG A 216 0.74 -3.02 -0.30
CA ARG A 216 1.30 -4.36 -0.59
C ARG A 216 1.53 -5.15 0.70
N ALA A 217 2.11 -4.55 1.72
CA ALA A 217 2.41 -5.21 2.98
C ALA A 217 1.14 -5.77 3.64
N PHE A 218 0.05 -5.00 3.66
CA PHE A 218 -1.23 -5.42 4.23
C PHE A 218 -2.01 -6.42 3.37
N VAL A 219 -2.05 -6.21 2.04
CA VAL A 219 -2.95 -6.97 1.15
C VAL A 219 -2.31 -8.24 0.61
N LEU A 220 -0.99 -8.24 0.42
CA LEU A 220 -0.26 -9.36 -0.20
C LEU A 220 0.84 -9.94 0.71
N GLY A 221 1.40 -9.14 1.61
CA GLY A 221 2.43 -9.55 2.57
C GLY A 221 1.87 -10.27 3.78
N ASP A 222 2.74 -10.57 4.74
CA ASP A 222 2.43 -11.39 5.92
C ASP A 222 2.24 -10.58 7.22
N VAL A 223 1.95 -9.28 7.10
CA VAL A 223 1.65 -8.42 8.26
C VAL A 223 0.26 -8.72 8.86
N LEU A 224 -0.61 -9.40 8.10
CA LEU A 224 -1.93 -9.86 8.52
C LEU A 224 -2.01 -11.38 8.43
N GLY A 225 -2.84 -11.97 9.30
CA GLY A 225 -3.27 -13.36 9.13
C GLY A 225 -4.08 -13.55 7.85
N LYS A 226 -4.18 -14.79 7.35
CA LYS A 226 -4.87 -15.10 6.09
C LYS A 226 -6.33 -14.60 6.07
N GLY A 227 -7.04 -14.73 7.18
CA GLY A 227 -8.42 -14.29 7.32
C GLY A 227 -8.56 -12.76 7.28
N GLU A 228 -7.71 -12.07 8.05
CA GLU A 228 -7.66 -10.61 8.08
C GLU A 228 -7.29 -10.03 6.71
N ARG A 229 -6.28 -10.61 6.05
CA ARG A 229 -5.86 -10.20 4.70
C ARG A 229 -6.97 -10.40 3.67
N ALA A 230 -7.69 -11.53 3.73
CA ALA A 230 -8.85 -11.78 2.89
C ALA A 230 -9.99 -10.78 3.14
N GLN A 231 -10.20 -10.38 4.40
CA GLN A 231 -11.22 -9.40 4.77
C GLN A 231 -10.88 -8.00 4.24
N LEU A 232 -9.63 -7.54 4.41
CA LEU A 232 -9.17 -6.26 3.83
C LEU A 232 -9.29 -6.26 2.30
N THR A 233 -8.84 -7.35 1.67
CA THR A 233 -8.96 -7.55 0.21
C THR A 233 -10.41 -7.46 -0.25
N LYS A 234 -11.34 -8.05 0.50
CA LYS A 234 -12.78 -7.98 0.19
C LYS A 234 -13.29 -6.54 0.26
N TRP A 235 -12.97 -5.80 1.30
CA TRP A 235 -13.37 -4.39 1.43
C TRP A 235 -12.87 -3.56 0.25
N LEU A 236 -11.59 -3.67 -0.09
CA LEU A 236 -10.99 -2.95 -1.23
C LEU A 236 -11.65 -3.31 -2.56
N ARG A 237 -11.89 -4.60 -2.83
CA ARG A 237 -12.52 -5.05 -4.10
C ARG A 237 -13.97 -4.62 -4.25
N THR A 238 -14.66 -4.41 -3.12
CA THR A 238 -16.06 -3.99 -3.04
C THR A 238 -16.20 -2.51 -2.69
N ASN A 239 -15.12 -1.73 -2.82
CA ASN A 239 -15.16 -0.28 -2.72
C ASN A 239 -16.14 0.29 -3.74
N THR A 240 -16.94 1.28 -3.34
CA THR A 240 -17.97 1.89 -4.19
C THR A 240 -17.54 3.25 -4.74
N THR A 241 -16.32 3.71 -4.43
CA THR A 241 -15.84 5.05 -4.81
C THR A 241 -14.85 5.03 -5.98
N GLY A 242 -14.41 3.85 -6.41
CA GLY A 242 -13.26 3.63 -7.30
C GLY A 242 -13.54 3.54 -8.80
N ASP A 243 -14.81 3.52 -9.22
CA ASP A 243 -15.19 3.05 -10.56
C ASP A 243 -14.60 3.89 -11.70
N GLU A 244 -14.40 5.19 -11.49
CA GLU A 244 -13.90 6.15 -12.49
C GLU A 244 -12.37 6.37 -12.41
N LEU A 245 -11.67 5.64 -11.56
CA LEU A 245 -10.25 5.90 -11.25
C LEU A 245 -9.36 4.78 -11.81
N ILE A 246 -8.53 4.11 -11.00
CA ILE A 246 -7.66 3.02 -11.48
C ILE A 246 -8.50 1.95 -12.19
N ARG A 247 -9.70 1.64 -11.67
CA ARG A 247 -10.59 0.65 -12.26
C ARG A 247 -10.96 0.95 -13.71
N ALA A 248 -11.19 2.23 -14.05
CA ALA A 248 -11.52 2.65 -15.41
C ALA A 248 -10.32 2.54 -16.38
N GLY A 249 -9.09 2.58 -15.87
CA GLY A 249 -7.87 2.43 -16.66
C GLY A 249 -7.36 1.00 -16.82
N MET A 250 -7.98 0.02 -16.16
CA MET A 250 -7.50 -1.37 -16.20
C MET A 250 -8.13 -2.18 -17.35
N PRO A 251 -7.39 -3.12 -17.96
CA PRO A 251 -7.93 -4.05 -18.94
C PRO A 251 -9.14 -4.83 -18.41
N LYS A 252 -10.08 -5.15 -19.32
CA LYS A 252 -11.26 -5.96 -18.97
C LYS A 252 -10.85 -7.30 -18.36
N GLY A 253 -11.52 -7.68 -17.28
CA GLY A 253 -11.28 -8.94 -16.56
C GLY A 253 -10.19 -8.85 -15.49
N TRP A 254 -9.44 -7.74 -15.42
CA TRP A 254 -8.55 -7.48 -14.29
C TRP A 254 -9.40 -7.04 -13.10
N GLN A 255 -9.17 -7.66 -11.95
CA GLN A 255 -9.90 -7.36 -10.72
C GLN A 255 -9.12 -6.31 -9.94
N VAL A 256 -9.78 -5.23 -9.57
CA VAL A 256 -9.18 -4.12 -8.83
C VAL A 256 -9.73 -4.11 -7.40
N GLY A 257 -8.84 -3.97 -6.43
CA GLY A 257 -9.18 -3.62 -5.06
C GLY A 257 -8.47 -2.34 -4.69
N ASP A 258 -9.23 -1.28 -4.48
CA ASP A 258 -8.74 0.10 -4.44
C ASP A 258 -9.25 0.89 -3.24
N LYS A 259 -8.55 1.98 -2.92
CA LYS A 259 -9.02 3.02 -2.02
C LYS A 259 -8.68 4.40 -2.58
N THR A 260 -9.73 5.20 -2.70
CA THR A 260 -9.68 6.55 -3.26
C THR A 260 -9.33 7.62 -2.21
N GLY A 261 -8.86 8.76 -2.67
CA GLY A 261 -8.68 9.97 -1.84
C GLY A 261 -9.01 11.22 -2.63
N SER A 262 -9.64 12.19 -1.97
CA SER A 262 -9.85 13.55 -2.50
C SER A 262 -9.57 14.57 -1.42
N GLY A 263 -8.76 15.59 -1.72
CA GLY A 263 -8.53 16.70 -0.80
C GLY A 263 -9.63 17.75 -0.88
N SER A 264 -9.66 18.65 0.10
CA SER A 264 -10.61 19.78 0.13
C SER A 264 -10.29 20.86 -0.90
N TYR A 265 -9.03 20.94 -1.34
CA TYR A 265 -8.51 21.99 -2.21
C TYR A 265 -7.60 21.41 -3.30
N TYR A 266 -7.19 22.27 -4.24
CA TYR A 266 -6.17 22.01 -5.25
C TYR A 266 -6.47 20.80 -6.12
N GLY A 267 -7.75 20.45 -6.31
CA GLY A 267 -8.15 19.28 -7.09
C GLY A 267 -7.39 18.01 -6.71
N ALA A 268 -7.01 17.86 -5.44
CA ALA A 268 -6.21 16.71 -5.00
C ALA A 268 -7.03 15.43 -5.18
N ARG A 269 -6.47 14.46 -5.90
CA ARG A 269 -7.16 13.23 -6.28
C ARG A 269 -6.20 12.07 -6.36
N ASN A 270 -6.50 11.03 -5.62
CA ASN A 270 -5.62 9.88 -5.45
C ASN A 270 -6.42 8.59 -5.58
N ASP A 271 -5.73 7.54 -5.99
CA ASP A 271 -6.21 6.17 -5.88
C ASP A 271 -5.03 5.21 -5.68
N ILE A 272 -5.22 4.20 -4.84
CA ILE A 272 -4.21 3.19 -4.52
C ILE A 272 -4.86 1.83 -4.71
N ALA A 273 -4.17 0.88 -5.34
CA ALA A 273 -4.78 -0.38 -5.71
C ALA A 273 -3.84 -1.57 -5.69
N VAL A 274 -4.44 -2.73 -5.40
CA VAL A 274 -3.91 -4.04 -5.81
C VAL A 274 -4.75 -4.53 -6.98
N VAL A 275 -4.08 -4.96 -8.05
CA VAL A 275 -4.73 -5.40 -9.29
C VAL A 275 -4.39 -6.86 -9.56
N TRP A 276 -5.40 -7.71 -9.58
CA TRP A 276 -5.27 -9.14 -9.87
C TRP A 276 -5.56 -9.40 -11.35
N ARG A 277 -4.53 -9.91 -12.04
CA ARG A 277 -4.53 -10.18 -13.48
C ARG A 277 -4.72 -11.69 -13.74
N PRO A 278 -5.44 -12.09 -14.80
CA PRO A 278 -5.55 -13.51 -15.15
C PRO A 278 -4.17 -14.12 -15.44
N GLY A 279 -3.82 -15.22 -14.76
CA GLY A 279 -2.60 -15.99 -15.04
C GLY A 279 -1.27 -15.35 -14.63
N ALA A 280 -1.27 -14.21 -13.95
CA ALA A 280 -0.06 -13.50 -13.52
C ALA A 280 -0.12 -13.06 -12.05
N ALA A 281 1.02 -12.71 -11.49
CA ALA A 281 1.09 -12.13 -10.15
C ALA A 281 0.37 -10.77 -10.08
N PRO A 282 -0.13 -10.34 -8.90
CA PRO A 282 -0.77 -9.05 -8.77
C PRO A 282 0.17 -7.87 -9.05
N LEU A 283 -0.40 -6.77 -9.54
CA LEU A 283 0.25 -5.45 -9.50
C LEU A 283 -0.15 -4.72 -8.21
N VAL A 284 0.73 -3.85 -7.71
CA VAL A 284 0.37 -2.86 -6.69
C VAL A 284 0.75 -1.48 -7.21
N MET A 285 -0.14 -0.50 -7.06
CA MET A 285 0.12 0.85 -7.54
C MET A 285 -0.50 1.93 -6.66
N ALA A 286 0.07 3.13 -6.72
CA ALA A 286 -0.46 4.36 -6.16
C ALA A 286 -0.33 5.46 -7.21
N ILE A 287 -1.44 6.15 -7.47
CA ILE A 287 -1.53 7.30 -8.36
C ILE A 287 -2.05 8.47 -7.53
N MET A 288 -1.25 9.51 -7.42
CA MET A 288 -1.53 10.67 -6.59
C MET A 288 -1.42 11.93 -7.42
N SER A 289 -2.33 12.88 -7.22
CA SER A 289 -2.32 14.11 -8.01
C SER A 289 -2.90 15.29 -7.26
N TYR A 290 -2.50 16.49 -7.68
CA TYR A 290 -3.14 17.75 -7.34
C TYR A 290 -2.97 18.73 -8.51
N ARG A 291 -3.62 19.89 -8.43
CA ARG A 291 -3.71 20.93 -9.46
C ARG A 291 -3.31 22.29 -8.89
N GLY A 292 -3.08 23.27 -9.75
CA GLY A 292 -2.48 24.54 -9.38
C GLY A 292 -3.34 25.40 -8.45
N ASP A 293 -4.56 25.74 -8.87
CA ASP A 293 -5.40 26.68 -8.11
C ASP A 293 -6.20 25.98 -7.01
N LYS A 294 -6.37 26.69 -5.89
CA LYS A 294 -7.04 26.19 -4.67
C LYS A 294 -8.43 25.63 -4.92
N ASP A 295 -9.22 26.28 -5.77
CA ASP A 295 -10.62 25.93 -6.03
C ASP A 295 -10.80 25.09 -7.30
N THR A 296 -9.71 24.71 -7.96
CA THR A 296 -9.78 23.87 -9.16
C THR A 296 -10.28 22.48 -8.77
N PRO A 297 -11.35 21.97 -9.41
CA PRO A 297 -11.84 20.63 -9.15
C PRO A 297 -10.86 19.57 -9.70
N PHE A 298 -10.88 18.40 -9.08
CA PHE A 298 -10.19 17.24 -9.64
C PHE A 298 -10.87 16.74 -10.91
N ASP A 299 -10.14 15.95 -11.70
CA ASP A 299 -10.66 15.18 -12.83
C ASP A 299 -10.30 13.71 -12.65
N ASN A 300 -11.32 12.85 -12.50
CA ASN A 300 -11.11 11.40 -12.31
C ASN A 300 -10.37 10.77 -13.50
N LYS A 301 -10.54 11.32 -14.71
CA LYS A 301 -9.96 10.78 -15.92
C LYS A 301 -8.43 10.84 -15.92
N LEU A 302 -7.82 11.79 -15.20
CA LEU A 302 -6.36 11.82 -15.01
C LEU A 302 -5.86 10.51 -14.37
N ILE A 303 -6.54 10.03 -13.33
CA ILE A 303 -6.16 8.82 -12.62
C ILE A 303 -6.38 7.58 -13.50
N ALA A 304 -7.50 7.52 -14.22
CA ALA A 304 -7.80 6.43 -15.14
C ALA A 304 -6.80 6.36 -16.31
N ASP A 305 -6.43 7.50 -16.90
CA ASP A 305 -5.45 7.55 -17.99
C ASP A 305 -4.05 7.15 -17.49
N ALA A 306 -3.64 7.63 -16.31
CA ALA A 306 -2.38 7.24 -15.70
C ALA A 306 -2.33 5.74 -15.40
N ALA A 307 -3.44 5.17 -14.91
CA ALA A 307 -3.59 3.73 -14.71
C ALA A 307 -3.48 2.94 -16.03
N SER A 308 -4.05 3.46 -17.12
CA SER A 308 -3.94 2.84 -18.45
C SER A 308 -2.48 2.80 -18.93
N VAL A 309 -1.72 3.89 -18.73
CA VAL A 309 -0.28 3.92 -19.06
C VAL A 309 0.49 2.87 -18.26
N VAL A 310 0.17 2.68 -16.97
CA VAL A 310 0.77 1.62 -16.15
C VAL A 310 0.41 0.24 -16.67
N ALA A 311 -0.87 0.02 -17.01
CA ALA A 311 -1.33 -1.26 -17.55
C ALA A 311 -0.59 -1.61 -18.85
N ASP A 312 -0.50 -0.68 -19.79
CA ASP A 312 0.21 -0.88 -21.06
C ASP A 312 1.69 -1.20 -20.87
N ALA A 313 2.35 -0.57 -19.89
CA ALA A 313 3.75 -0.81 -19.57
C ALA A 313 4.01 -2.15 -18.84
N MET A 314 2.99 -2.74 -18.23
CA MET A 314 3.08 -3.94 -17.40
C MET A 314 2.24 -5.11 -17.91
N SER A 315 1.72 -5.02 -19.13
CA SER A 315 0.94 -6.08 -19.80
C SER A 315 1.82 -7.15 -20.44
#